data_AF-A0A924K0P8-F1
#
_entry.id   AF-A0A924K0P8-F1
#
_cell.length_a   1.000
_cell.length_b   1.000
_cell.length_c   1.000
_cell.angle_alpha   90.00
_cell.angle_beta   90.00
_cell.angle_gamma   90.00
#
_symmetry.space_group_name_H-M   'P 1'
#
loop_
_entity.id
_entity.type
_entity.pdbx_description
1 polymer ?
#
loop_
_entity_poly.entity_id
_entity_poly.type
_entity_poly.pdbx_seq_one_letter_code
_entity_poly.pdbx_strand_id
1 'polypeptide(L)' 'MAANQFRKGLRVKQVQGHSGIFEMTFAPDGRATWQFGDEVVEGEIRTIWRRIGTHDILGRP' A
#
# COMPACT_ATOMS: atom_id res chain seq x y z
N MET A 1 -25.96 -6.72 -6.69
CA MET A 1 -24.79 -6.25 -5.92
C MET A 1 -23.61 -6.16 -6.88
N ALA A 2 -23.11 -4.95 -7.17
CA ALA A 2 -21.92 -4.77 -8.01
C ALA A 2 -20.66 -4.94 -7.14
N ALA A 3 -20.26 -6.18 -6.87
CA ALA A 3 -19.05 -6.50 -6.11
C ALA A 3 -17.81 -6.74 -7.02
N ASN A 4 -17.93 -6.57 -8.33
CA ASN A 4 -16.93 -7.05 -9.29
C ASN A 4 -16.05 -5.96 -9.91
N GLN A 5 -16.08 -4.73 -9.41
CA GLN A 5 -15.26 -3.66 -9.95
C GLN A 5 -14.61 -2.84 -8.83
N PHE A 6 -13.28 -2.77 -8.87
CA PHE A 6 -12.55 -1.87 -7.98
C PHE A 6 -12.99 -0.42 -8.19
N ARG A 7 -13.05 0.34 -7.10
CA ARG A 7 -13.34 1.77 -7.19
C ARG A 7 -12.29 2.46 -8.07
N LYS A 8 -12.71 3.41 -8.91
CA LYS A 8 -11.82 4.14 -9.83
C LYS A 8 -10.64 4.81 -9.14
N GLY A 9 -10.73 5.11 -7.84
CA GLY A 9 -9.66 5.71 -7.04
C GLY A 9 -8.72 4.73 -6.34
N LEU A 10 -8.92 3.41 -6.46
CA LEU A 10 -7.96 2.43 -5.93
C LEU A 10 -6.67 2.51 -6.76
N ARG A 11 -5.56 2.79 -6.10
CA ARG A 11 -4.24 2.90 -6.74
C ARG A 11 -3.22 2.20 -5.86
N VAL A 12 -2.25 1.56 -6.51
CA VAL A 12 -1.03 1.01 -5.90
C VAL A 12 0.14 1.49 -6.75
N LYS A 13 1.16 2.06 -6.11
CA LYS A 13 2.40 2.51 -6.77
C LYS A 13 3.54 2.60 -5.74
N GLN A 14 4.77 2.85 -6.19
CA GLN A 14 5.86 3.20 -5.29
C GLN A 14 5.68 4.63 -4.76
N VAL A 15 6.09 4.83 -3.50
CA VAL A 15 6.17 6.17 -2.91
C VAL A 15 7.31 6.93 -3.60
N GLN A 16 7.02 8.13 -4.08
CA GLN A 16 8.02 8.95 -4.75
C GLN A 16 9.20 9.25 -3.82
N GLY A 17 10.42 9.08 -4.32
CA GLY A 17 11.66 9.30 -3.55
C GLY A 17 12.00 8.19 -2.54
N HIS A 18 11.18 7.15 -2.42
CA HIS A 18 11.38 6.06 -1.45
C HIS A 18 11.34 4.70 -2.14
N SER A 19 12.46 4.31 -2.75
CA SER A 19 12.59 3.01 -3.42
C SER A 19 12.28 1.86 -2.46
N GLY A 20 11.53 0.86 -2.93
CA GLY A 20 11.13 -0.30 -2.14
C GLY A 20 9.93 -0.08 -1.21
N ILE A 21 9.44 1.16 -1.05
CA ILE A 21 8.20 1.45 -0.32
C ILE A 21 7.06 1.67 -1.33
N PHE A 22 5.95 0.99 -1.08
CA PHE A 22 4.73 1.07 -1.86
C PHE A 22 3.65 1.80 -1.09
N GLU A 23 2.77 2.48 -1.81
CA GLU A 23 1.56 3.11 -1.29
C GLU A 23 0.30 2.54 -1.95
N MET A 24 -0.80 2.56 -1.20
CA MET A 24 -2.14 2.25 -1.66
C MET A 24 -3.09 3.37 -1.27
N THR A 25 -3.89 3.86 -2.21
CA THR A 25 -5.08 4.66 -1.90
C THR A 25 -6.25 3.70 -1.78
N PHE A 26 -6.86 3.51 -0.60
CA PHE A 26 -7.97 2.56 -0.37
C PHE A 26 -9.34 3.20 -0.02
N ALA A 27 -9.36 4.49 0.31
CA ALA A 27 -10.57 5.30 0.48
C ALA A 27 -10.36 6.70 -0.16
N PRO A 28 -11.31 7.66 -0.11
CA PRO A 28 -11.06 9.03 -0.59
C PRO A 28 -9.78 9.63 0.02
N ASP A 29 -9.62 9.51 1.34
CA ASP A 29 -8.41 9.94 2.05
C ASP A 29 -7.58 8.77 2.61
N GLY A 30 -8.10 7.55 2.60
CA GLY A 30 -7.39 6.37 3.11
C GLY A 30 -6.12 6.04 2.32
N ARG A 31 -4.98 5.99 3.01
CA ARG A 31 -3.67 5.58 2.52
C ARG A 31 -3.08 4.46 3.36
N ALA A 32 -2.31 3.59 2.72
CA ALA A 32 -1.46 2.63 3.41
C ALA A 32 -0.08 2.56 2.75
N THR A 33 0.97 2.34 3.53
CA THR A 33 2.32 2.08 3.03
C THR A 33 2.85 0.73 3.51
N TRP A 34 3.60 0.05 2.66
CA TRP A 34 4.25 -1.22 2.98
C TRP A 34 5.53 -1.38 2.16
N GLN A 35 6.33 -2.38 2.52
CA GLN A 35 7.44 -2.87 1.71
C GLN A 35 7.38 -4.39 1.65
N PHE A 36 8.01 -4.97 0.63
CA PHE A 36 8.28 -6.40 0.63
C PHE A 36 9.53 -6.67 1.46
N GLY A 37 9.45 -7.68 2.31
CA GLY A 37 10.59 -8.19 3.07
C GLY A 37 11.07 -9.52 2.51
N ASP A 38 12.15 -10.02 3.08
CA ASP A 38 12.62 -11.37 2.78
C ASP A 38 11.53 -12.40 3.10
N GLU A 39 11.50 -13.44 2.28
CA GLU A 39 10.63 -14.60 2.43
C GLU A 39 10.85 -15.26 3.80
N VAL A 40 9.76 -15.52 4.53
CA VAL A 40 9.78 -16.19 5.84
C VAL A 40 9.02 -17.51 5.80
N VAL A 41 8.09 -17.65 4.85
CA VAL A 41 7.35 -18.87 4.57
C VAL A 41 7.59 -19.18 3.10
N GLU A 42 7.98 -20.42 2.82
CA GLU A 42 8.31 -20.87 1.46
C GLU A 42 7.13 -20.67 0.50
N GLY A 43 7.38 -20.02 -0.63
CA GLY A 43 6.41 -19.65 -1.65
C GLY A 43 5.62 -18.37 -1.36
N GLU A 44 5.80 -17.71 -0.21
CA GLU A 44 4.95 -16.60 0.24
C GLU A 44 5.67 -15.26 0.27
N ILE A 45 5.05 -14.26 -0.37
CA ILE A 45 5.59 -12.89 -0.36
C ILE A 45 5.32 -12.24 1.00
N ARG A 46 6.40 -11.94 1.72
CA ARG A 46 6.29 -11.20 2.97
C ARG A 46 5.98 -9.72 2.72
N THR A 47 4.82 -9.28 3.21
CA THR A 47 4.44 -7.87 3.25
C THR A 47 4.68 -7.30 4.65
N ILE A 48 5.50 -6.25 4.76
CA ILE A 48 5.74 -5.51 5.99
C ILE A 48 4.94 -4.21 5.94
N TRP A 49 3.84 -4.15 6.70
CA TRP A 49 3.03 -2.95 6.85
C TRP A 49 3.78 -1.86 7.62
N ARG A 50 3.78 -0.64 7.09
CA ARG A 50 4.46 0.51 7.72
C ARG A 50 3.47 1.46 8.37
N ARG A 51 2.51 1.98 7.60
CA ARG A 51 1.50 2.96 8.06
C ARG A 51 0.15 2.73 7.39
N ILE A 52 -0.93 3.09 8.10
CA ILE A 52 -2.30 3.15 7.59
C ILE A 52 -2.92 4.42 8.15
N GLY A 53 -3.54 5.26 7.31
CA GLY A 53 -4.07 6.55 7.74
C GLY A 53 -4.60 7.40 6.59
N THR A 54 -4.46 8.71 6.72
CA THR A 54 -4.83 9.72 5.72
C THR A 54 -3.67 10.01 4.76
N HIS A 55 -3.78 11.03 3.92
CA HIS A 55 -2.68 11.51 3.07
C HIS A 55 -1.36 11.76 3.81
N ASP A 56 -1.44 12.19 5.07
CA ASP A 56 -0.32 12.69 5.88
C ASP A 56 0.78 11.63 6.10
N ILE A 57 0.43 10.34 6.05
CA ILE A 57 1.38 9.24 6.26
C ILE A 57 2.45 9.18 5.16
N LEU A 58 2.18 9.75 3.98
CA LEU A 58 3.12 9.75 2.86
C LEU A 58 4.33 10.66 3.11
N GLY A 59 4.24 11.60 4.07
CA GLY A 59 5.38 12.39 4.52
C GLY A 59 6.37 11.62 5.39
N ARG A 60 5.96 10.45 5.93
CA ARG A 60 6.78 9.55 6.76
C ARG A 60 6.43 8.09 6.44
N PRO A 61 6.69 7.65 5.21
CA PRO A 61 6.14 6.43 4.64
C PRO A 61 6.72 5.15 5.25
#